data_AF-A0A4R4ZU97-F1
#
_entry.id   AF-A0A4R4ZU97-F1
#
_cell.length_a   1.000
_cell.length_b   1.000
_cell.length_c   1.000
_cell.angle_alpha   90.00
_cell.angle_beta   90.00
_cell.angle_gamma   90.00
#
_symmetry.space_group_name_H-M   'P 1'
#
loop_
_entity.id
_entity.type
_entity.pdbx_description
1 polymer ?
#
loop_
_entity_poly.entity_id
_entity_poly.type
_entity_poly.pdbx_seq_one_letter_code
_entity_poly.pdbx_strand_id
1 'polypeptide(L)'
;MDDATAWRNRFMMLMDRLPTPTGLCLGDGVLVDVNPAFAQLLGTTPMKLRARQINDLLQPNDAQEYDRVLGSLSNRRRRRGDLMVRWPTGAGTLTIQVLSDYGLTVLLLTLVRTPIESADVPDLTDRELAVLRLTAGGATSAQAAHQLGLTADGVNYHLNRLLDRFRVPNRVALIARAYTLGILDTTTWPPT
;
A
#
# COMPACT_ATOMS: atom_id res chain seq x y z
N MET A 1 5.34 -31.97 28.92
CA MET A 1 5.26 -31.41 27.56
C MET A 1 5.21 -29.91 27.75
N ASP A 2 6.25 -29.20 27.30
CA ASP A 2 6.57 -27.85 27.78
C ASP A 2 5.57 -26.81 27.28
N ASP A 3 4.97 -26.05 28.21
CA ASP A 3 3.84 -25.13 27.96
C ASP A 3 4.23 -24.03 26.93
N ALA A 4 5.52 -23.67 26.91
CA ALA A 4 6.13 -22.76 25.96
C ALA A 4 6.09 -23.28 24.50
N THR A 5 6.27 -24.58 24.30
CA THR A 5 6.22 -25.18 22.95
C THR A 5 4.79 -25.23 22.43
N ALA A 6 3.82 -25.51 23.32
CA ALA A 6 2.41 -25.50 22.98
C ALA A 6 1.92 -24.09 22.60
N TRP A 7 2.32 -23.07 23.36
CA TRP A 7 2.01 -21.67 23.06
C TRP A 7 2.65 -21.18 21.77
N ARG A 8 3.92 -21.53 21.52
CA ARG A 8 4.60 -21.23 20.24
C ARG A 8 3.84 -21.83 19.06
N ASN A 9 3.45 -23.09 19.13
CA ASN A 9 2.73 -23.75 18.04
C ASN A 9 1.37 -23.11 17.78
N ARG A 10 0.62 -22.75 18.84
CA ARG A 10 -0.66 -22.03 18.71
C ARG A 10 -0.48 -20.64 18.12
N PHE A 11 0.56 -19.92 18.53
CA PHE A 11 0.89 -18.61 17.98
C PHE A 11 1.21 -18.70 16.48
N MET A 12 2.03 -19.67 16.06
CA MET A 12 2.34 -19.87 14.64
C MET A 12 1.10 -20.23 13.82
N MET A 13 0.23 -21.12 14.33
CA MET A 13 -1.04 -21.44 13.66
C MET A 13 -1.96 -20.23 13.53
N LEU A 14 -1.95 -19.32 14.52
CA LEU A 14 -2.72 -18.09 14.47
C LEU A 14 -2.14 -17.13 13.43
N MET A 15 -0.83 -16.92 13.45
CA MET A 15 -0.10 -16.08 12.50
C MET A 15 -0.40 -16.48 11.05
N ASP A 16 -0.35 -17.77 10.73
CA ASP A 16 -0.61 -18.30 9.39
C ASP A 16 -2.00 -17.97 8.84
N ARG A 17 -2.97 -17.72 9.73
CA ARG A 17 -4.36 -17.41 9.36
C ARG A 17 -4.72 -15.93 9.46
N LEU A 18 -3.84 -15.10 10.00
CA LEU A 18 -4.09 -13.66 10.07
C LEU A 18 -4.04 -13.04 8.66
N PRO A 19 -5.10 -12.33 8.23
CA PRO A 19 -5.11 -11.65 6.93
C PRO A 19 -4.22 -10.40 6.95
N THR A 20 -3.86 -9.90 8.13
CA THR A 20 -2.98 -8.76 8.29
C THR A 20 -1.53 -9.18 8.05
N PRO A 21 -0.77 -8.48 7.19
CA PRO A 21 0.66 -8.73 7.01
C PRO A 21 1.44 -8.59 8.34
N THR A 22 1.88 -9.70 8.91
CA THR A 22 2.52 -9.74 10.23
C THR A 22 3.77 -10.61 10.21
N GLY A 23 4.81 -10.18 10.91
CA GLY A 23 6.07 -10.92 11.05
C GLY A 23 6.71 -10.74 12.42
N LEU A 24 7.70 -11.58 12.70
CA LEU A 24 8.55 -11.50 13.87
C LEU A 24 9.99 -11.27 13.43
N CYS A 25 10.69 -10.36 14.08
CA CYS A 25 12.14 -10.28 13.99
C CYS A 25 12.81 -10.24 15.37
N LEU A 26 14.10 -10.52 15.40
CA LEU A 26 14.95 -10.29 16.55
C LEU A 26 15.23 -8.79 16.69
N GLY A 27 15.75 -8.38 17.86
CA GLY A 27 16.08 -6.98 18.14
C GLY A 27 17.13 -6.37 17.20
N ASP A 28 17.88 -7.18 16.45
CA ASP A 28 18.84 -6.75 15.42
C ASP A 28 18.22 -6.64 14.01
N GLY A 29 16.92 -6.88 13.87
CA GLY A 29 16.19 -6.76 12.60
C GLY A 29 16.12 -8.04 11.77
N VAL A 30 16.69 -9.16 12.22
CA VAL A 30 16.63 -10.43 11.48
C VAL A 30 15.25 -11.07 11.62
N LEU A 31 14.58 -11.31 10.49
CA LEU A 31 13.26 -11.96 10.45
C LEU A 31 13.35 -13.41 10.95
N VAL A 32 12.57 -13.72 11.97
CA VAL A 32 12.40 -15.07 12.52
C VAL A 32 11.34 -15.83 11.74
N ASP A 33 10.20 -15.18 11.52
CA ASP A 33 9.07 -15.73 10.79
C ASP A 33 8.14 -14.63 10.25
N VAL A 34 7.36 -14.94 9.23
CA VAL A 34 6.36 -14.03 8.65
C VAL A 34 5.15 -14.82 8.19
N ASN A 35 3.96 -14.23 8.28
CA ASN A 35 2.78 -14.90 7.78
C ASN A 35 2.63 -14.80 6.25
N PRO A 36 1.72 -15.58 5.63
CA PRO A 36 1.48 -15.53 4.20
C PRO A 36 1.11 -14.15 3.67
N ALA A 37 0.34 -13.36 4.41
CA ALA A 37 -0.07 -12.01 4.02
C ALA A 37 1.14 -11.05 3.89
N PHE A 38 2.12 -11.15 4.80
CA PHE A 38 3.36 -10.37 4.72
C PHE A 38 4.19 -10.74 3.51
N ALA A 39 4.35 -12.04 3.25
CA ALA A 39 5.09 -12.51 2.08
C ALA A 39 4.41 -12.11 0.77
N GLN A 40 3.08 -12.26 0.69
CA GLN A 40 2.29 -11.86 -0.48
C GLN A 40 2.40 -10.37 -0.75
N LEU A 41 2.36 -9.53 0.31
CA LEU A 41 2.49 -8.09 0.18
C LEU A 41 3.83 -7.67 -0.46
N LEU A 42 4.90 -8.40 -0.16
CA LEU A 42 6.23 -8.22 -0.75
C LEU A 42 6.44 -9.02 -2.04
N GLY A 43 5.43 -9.72 -2.54
CA GLY A 43 5.50 -10.50 -3.78
C GLY A 43 6.42 -11.73 -3.71
N THR A 44 6.51 -12.37 -2.54
CA THR A 44 7.42 -13.51 -2.30
C THR A 44 6.77 -14.58 -1.41
N THR A 45 7.56 -15.54 -0.92
CA THR A 45 7.13 -16.61 0.00
C THR A 45 7.72 -16.43 1.40
N PRO A 46 7.04 -16.89 2.47
CA PRO A 46 7.57 -16.78 3.84
C PRO A 46 8.96 -17.38 4.01
N MET A 47 9.21 -18.54 3.38
CA MET A 47 10.49 -19.24 3.43
C MET A 47 11.67 -18.43 2.86
N LYS A 48 11.41 -17.56 1.87
CA LYS A 48 12.44 -16.67 1.29
C LYS A 48 12.72 -15.43 2.15
N LEU A 49 11.84 -15.11 3.10
CA LEU A 49 11.96 -13.95 3.98
C LEU A 49 12.60 -14.31 5.33
N ARG A 50 12.49 -15.56 5.74
CA ARG A 50 13.11 -16.05 6.97
C ARG A 50 14.63 -15.83 6.97
N ALA A 51 15.16 -15.43 8.12
CA ALA A 51 16.57 -15.10 8.37
C ALA A 51 17.14 -13.95 7.52
N ARG A 52 16.30 -13.18 6.82
CA ARG A 52 16.72 -11.95 6.12
C ARG A 52 16.67 -10.75 7.06
N GLN A 53 17.54 -9.78 6.77
CA GLN A 53 17.47 -8.47 7.41
C GLN A 53 16.23 -7.70 6.92
N ILE A 54 15.45 -7.15 7.85
CA ILE A 54 14.24 -6.40 7.51
C ILE A 54 14.55 -5.17 6.64
N ASN A 55 15.70 -4.54 6.87
CA ASN A 55 16.12 -3.36 6.11
C ASN A 55 16.53 -3.67 4.66
N ASP A 56 16.82 -4.92 4.33
CA ASP A 56 17.05 -5.32 2.93
C ASP A 56 15.74 -5.41 2.14
N LEU A 57 14.62 -5.49 2.85
CA LEU A 57 13.28 -5.70 2.30
C LEU A 57 12.47 -4.39 2.31
N LEU A 58 12.60 -3.62 3.38
CA LEU A 58 11.85 -2.41 3.67
C LEU A 58 12.83 -1.27 3.92
N GLN A 59 12.83 -0.29 3.04
CA GLN A 59 13.67 0.90 3.17
C GLN A 59 12.89 1.99 3.90
N PRO A 60 13.37 2.51 5.06
CA PRO A 60 12.75 3.65 5.70
C PRO A 60 12.86 4.88 4.80
N ASN A 61 11.86 5.78 4.86
CA ASN A 61 11.92 7.05 4.14
C ASN A 61 13.02 7.99 4.68
N ASP A 62 13.27 7.94 5.99
CA ASP A 62 14.28 8.74 6.70
C ASP A 62 15.07 7.84 7.66
N ALA A 63 16.39 7.78 7.48
CA ALA A 63 17.29 7.02 8.34
C ALA A 63 17.31 7.55 9.78
N GLN A 64 17.15 8.87 9.97
CA GLN A 64 17.10 9.46 11.32
C GLN A 64 15.80 9.12 12.04
N GLU A 65 14.70 8.96 11.31
CA GLU A 65 13.42 8.47 11.86
C GLU A 65 13.55 7.02 12.32
N TYR A 66 14.20 6.17 11.51
CA TYR A 66 14.49 4.78 11.85
C TYR A 66 15.27 4.66 13.17
N ASP A 67 16.40 5.37 13.30
CA ASP A 67 17.22 5.34 14.51
C ASP A 67 16.46 5.85 15.74
N ARG A 68 15.65 6.91 15.57
CA ARG A 68 14.80 7.45 16.65
C ARG A 68 13.77 6.43 17.12
N VAL A 69 13.09 5.76 16.20
CA VAL A 69 12.06 4.77 16.55
C VAL A 69 12.71 3.59 17.28
N LEU A 70 13.78 3.01 16.74
CA LEU A 70 14.46 1.89 17.40
C LEU A 70 15.05 2.28 18.75
N GLY A 71 15.68 3.44 18.85
CA GLY A 71 16.20 3.97 20.11
C GLY A 71 15.10 4.21 21.17
N SER A 72 13.89 4.56 20.74
CA SER A 72 12.75 4.73 21.66
C SER A 72 12.17 3.40 22.18
N LEU A 73 12.26 2.35 21.36
CA LEU A 73 11.76 1.00 21.67
C LEU A 73 12.71 0.27 22.64
N SER A 74 14.03 0.45 22.46
CA SER A 74 15.04 -0.16 23.33
C SER A 74 15.04 0.42 24.75
N ASN A 75 14.71 1.71 24.90
CA ASN A 75 14.78 2.40 26.19
C ASN A 75 13.54 2.21 27.09
N ARG A 76 12.72 1.16 26.85
CA ARG A 76 11.46 0.78 27.56
C ARG A 76 10.39 1.87 27.70
N ARG A 77 10.61 3.07 27.13
CA ARG A 77 9.71 4.23 27.24
C ARG A 77 8.48 4.12 26.34
N ARG A 78 8.57 3.36 25.25
CA ARG A 78 7.46 3.01 24.35
C ARG A 78 7.56 1.54 23.92
N ARG A 79 6.41 0.84 23.87
CA ARG A 79 6.32 -0.55 23.38
C ARG A 79 5.96 -0.67 21.89
N ARG A 80 5.66 0.44 21.24
CA ARG A 80 5.21 0.52 19.85
C ARG A 80 5.80 1.75 19.16
N GLY A 81 6.23 1.59 17.92
CA GLY A 81 6.65 2.66 17.02
C GLY A 81 6.16 2.37 15.61
N ASP A 82 5.89 3.41 14.84
CA ASP A 82 5.45 3.30 13.44
C ASP A 82 6.52 3.96 12.56
N LEU A 83 6.84 3.34 11.43
CA LEU A 83 7.83 3.81 10.45
C LEU A 83 7.25 3.79 9.05
N MET A 84 7.46 4.87 8.30
CA MET A 84 7.12 4.86 6.87
C MET A 84 8.23 4.17 6.09
N VAL A 85 7.86 3.13 5.33
CA VAL A 85 8.79 2.28 4.59
C VAL A 85 8.38 2.13 3.12
N ARG A 86 9.35 1.83 2.28
CA ARG A 86 9.21 1.54 0.85
C ARG A 86 9.81 0.18 0.53
N TRP A 87 9.25 -0.45 -0.49
CA TRP A 87 9.77 -1.67 -1.10
C TRP A 87 9.54 -1.63 -2.61
N PRO A 88 10.12 -2.54 -3.42
CA PRO A 88 10.11 -2.41 -4.88
C PRO A 88 8.71 -2.26 -5.51
N THR A 89 7.67 -2.78 -4.86
CA THR A 89 6.30 -2.79 -5.39
C THR A 89 5.32 -1.92 -4.60
N GLY A 90 5.80 -1.08 -3.66
CA GLY A 90 4.90 -0.24 -2.86
C GLY A 90 5.55 0.54 -1.72
N ALA A 91 4.71 1.22 -0.96
CA ALA A 91 5.07 1.92 0.27
C ALA A 91 4.00 1.65 1.33
N GLY A 92 4.35 1.89 2.59
CA GLY A 92 3.49 1.55 3.70
C GLY A 92 4.02 1.95 5.06
N THR A 93 3.18 1.75 6.06
CA THR A 93 3.54 1.94 7.46
C THR A 93 3.92 0.59 8.06
N LEU A 94 5.14 0.49 8.56
CA LEU A 94 5.63 -0.60 9.37
C LEU A 94 5.45 -0.26 10.85
N THR A 95 4.52 -0.91 11.52
CA THR A 95 4.37 -0.86 12.98
C THR A 95 5.28 -1.91 13.61
N ILE A 96 6.12 -1.48 14.54
CA ILE A 96 7.05 -2.30 15.32
C ILE A 96 6.58 -2.32 16.77
N GLN A 97 6.36 -3.50 17.33
CA GLN A 97 5.98 -3.69 18.72
C GLN A 97 6.98 -4.59 19.44
N VAL A 98 7.40 -4.20 20.64
CA VAL A 98 8.35 -5.00 21.44
C VAL A 98 7.60 -6.06 22.23
N LEU A 99 7.90 -7.33 21.96
CA LEU A 99 7.54 -8.47 22.79
C LEU A 99 8.79 -8.84 23.58
N SER A 100 8.89 -8.35 24.81
CA SER A 100 9.97 -8.76 25.72
C SER A 100 9.57 -10.03 26.45
N ASP A 101 10.31 -11.11 26.26
CA ASP A 101 10.22 -12.29 27.11
C ASP A 101 11.61 -12.85 27.44
N TYR A 102 11.84 -13.19 28.71
CA TYR A 102 13.05 -13.85 29.23
C TYR A 102 14.42 -13.42 28.64
N GLY A 103 14.65 -12.11 28.44
CA GLY A 103 15.95 -11.57 28.03
C GLY A 103 16.24 -11.56 26.53
N LEU A 104 15.34 -12.09 25.69
CA LEU A 104 15.40 -11.94 24.24
C LEU A 104 14.39 -10.87 23.78
N THR A 105 14.90 -9.89 23.04
CA THR A 105 14.05 -8.88 22.41
C THR A 105 13.51 -9.44 21.10
N VAL A 106 12.22 -9.73 21.07
CA VAL A 106 11.49 -10.06 19.84
C VAL A 106 10.62 -8.86 19.46
N LEU A 107 10.59 -8.54 18.18
CA LEU A 107 9.77 -7.47 17.63
C LEU A 107 8.67 -8.08 16.76
N LEU A 108 7.43 -7.69 17.03
CA LEU A 108 6.29 -7.95 16.17
C LEU A 108 6.17 -6.82 15.16
N LEU A 109 6.22 -7.19 13.89
CA LEU A 109 6.10 -6.30 12.75
C LEU A 109 4.70 -6.44 12.17
N THR A 110 4.01 -5.33 11.96
CA THR A 110 2.77 -5.28 11.17
C THR A 110 2.96 -4.30 10.03
N LEU A 111 2.77 -4.74 8.80
CA LEU A 111 2.96 -3.91 7.62
C LEU A 111 1.62 -3.60 6.98
N VAL A 112 1.31 -2.30 6.87
CA VAL A 112 0.11 -1.84 6.18
C VAL A 112 0.57 -1.11 4.93
N ARG A 113 0.17 -1.61 3.76
CA ARG A 113 0.35 -0.87 2.51
C ARG A 113 -0.43 0.43 2.62
N THR A 114 0.26 1.55 2.55
CA THR A 114 -0.41 2.80 2.25
C THR A 114 -0.71 2.74 0.75
N PRO A 115 -1.96 3.00 0.33
CA PRO A 115 -2.19 3.38 -1.06
C PRO A 115 -1.15 4.44 -1.37
N ILE A 116 -0.46 4.33 -2.50
CA ILE A 116 0.49 5.35 -2.91
C ILE A 116 -0.31 6.65 -2.89
N GLU A 117 -0.12 7.48 -1.85
CA GLU A 117 -0.69 8.80 -1.82
C GLU A 117 -0.11 9.45 -3.05
N SER A 118 -0.99 9.60 -4.01
CA SER A 118 -0.73 10.06 -5.34
C SER A 118 -0.28 11.51 -5.20
N ALA A 119 1.01 11.69 -4.96
CA ALA A 119 1.71 12.98 -5.04
C ALA A 119 1.65 13.60 -6.46
N ASP A 120 0.77 13.07 -7.32
CA ASP A 120 0.58 13.42 -8.71
C ASP A 120 -0.87 13.08 -9.15
N VAL A 121 -1.88 13.17 -8.25
CA VAL A 121 -3.28 13.25 -8.72
C VAL A 121 -3.36 14.53 -9.53
N PRO A 122 -3.62 14.45 -10.84
CA PRO A 122 -3.69 15.67 -11.61
C PRO A 122 -4.96 16.42 -11.22
N ASP A 123 -4.88 17.70 -10.82
CA ASP A 123 -6.05 18.55 -10.63
C ASP A 123 -6.89 18.68 -11.91
N LEU A 124 -7.94 17.87 -12.06
CA LEU A 124 -8.84 17.98 -13.21
C LEU A 124 -9.68 19.25 -13.10
N THR A 125 -9.83 19.93 -14.23
CA THR A 125 -10.90 20.95 -14.34
C THR A 125 -12.27 20.28 -14.33
N ASP A 126 -13.32 21.02 -13.94
CA ASP A 126 -14.70 20.51 -13.96
C ASP A 126 -15.11 19.92 -15.31
N ARG A 127 -14.62 20.52 -16.42
CA ARG A 127 -14.86 20.02 -17.78
C ARG A 127 -14.16 18.68 -18.02
N GLU A 128 -12.89 18.57 -17.65
CA GLU A 128 -12.12 17.33 -17.80
C GLU A 128 -12.74 16.20 -16.97
N LEU A 129 -13.18 16.50 -15.74
CA LEU A 129 -13.83 15.53 -14.87
C LEU A 129 -15.19 15.09 -15.45
N ALA A 130 -15.99 16.02 -15.98
CA ALA A 130 -17.26 15.69 -16.63
C ALA A 130 -17.07 14.81 -17.89
N VAL A 131 -16.07 15.13 -18.73
CA VAL A 131 -15.71 14.31 -19.89
C VAL A 131 -15.28 12.91 -19.45
N LEU A 132 -14.45 12.81 -18.41
CA LEU A 132 -13.95 11.55 -17.89
C LEU A 132 -15.09 10.66 -17.34
N ARG A 133 -16.03 11.24 -16.57
CA ARG A 133 -17.21 10.55 -16.01
C ARG A 133 -18.12 10.00 -17.09
N LEU A 134 -18.48 10.82 -18.09
CA LEU A 134 -19.32 10.36 -19.20
C LEU A 134 -18.65 9.24 -20.00
N THR A 135 -17.35 9.38 -20.25
CA THR A 135 -16.57 8.34 -20.96
C THR A 135 -16.48 7.05 -20.14
N ALA A 136 -16.25 7.15 -18.83
CA ALA A 136 -16.23 5.99 -17.92
C ALA A 136 -17.60 5.32 -17.79
N GLY A 137 -18.69 6.09 -17.87
CA GLY A 137 -20.07 5.60 -17.96
C GLY A 137 -20.45 4.97 -19.31
N GLY A 138 -19.53 4.96 -20.29
CA GLY A 138 -19.72 4.33 -21.59
C GLY A 138 -20.27 5.25 -22.69
N ALA A 139 -20.34 6.57 -22.47
CA ALA A 139 -20.75 7.50 -23.51
C ALA A 139 -19.70 7.59 -24.64
N THR A 140 -20.18 7.62 -25.88
CA THR A 140 -19.34 7.96 -27.04
C THR A 140 -18.95 9.45 -27.00
N SER A 141 -17.88 9.83 -27.71
CA SER A 141 -17.47 11.25 -27.80
C SER A 141 -18.60 12.15 -28.31
N ALA A 142 -19.48 11.65 -29.19
CA ALA A 142 -20.65 12.39 -29.68
C ALA A 142 -21.74 12.58 -28.62
N GLN A 143 -22.03 11.54 -27.83
CA GLN A 143 -22.99 11.63 -26.72
C GLN A 143 -22.47 12.55 -25.60
N ALA A 144 -21.19 12.42 -25.25
CA ALA A 144 -20.56 13.30 -24.27
C ALA A 144 -20.55 14.76 -24.75
N ALA A 145 -20.27 14.99 -26.04
CA ALA A 145 -20.33 16.31 -26.65
C ALA A 145 -21.72 16.93 -26.54
N HIS A 146 -22.77 16.16 -26.89
CA HIS A 146 -24.15 16.60 -26.75
C HIS A 146 -24.51 16.97 -25.30
N GLN A 147 -24.12 16.14 -24.32
CA GLN A 147 -24.46 16.40 -22.91
C GLN A 147 -23.68 17.57 -22.30
N LEU A 148 -22.45 17.83 -22.76
CA LEU A 148 -21.59 18.88 -22.22
C LEU A 148 -21.66 20.21 -23.01
N GLY A 149 -22.43 20.27 -24.10
CA GLY A 149 -22.47 21.43 -24.98
C GLY A 149 -21.12 21.67 -25.71
N LEU A 150 -20.41 20.59 -26.03
CA LEU A 150 -19.12 20.60 -26.73
C LEU A 150 -19.25 20.02 -28.15
N THR A 151 -18.19 20.10 -28.93
CA THR A 151 -18.04 19.31 -30.16
C THR A 151 -17.40 17.96 -29.85
N ALA A 152 -17.59 16.95 -30.72
CA ALA A 152 -16.95 15.64 -30.57
C ALA A 152 -15.41 15.77 -30.55
N ASP A 153 -14.85 16.70 -31.34
CA ASP A 153 -13.43 17.01 -31.34
C ASP A 153 -12.97 17.68 -30.05
N GLY A 154 -13.80 18.55 -29.45
CA GLY A 154 -13.53 19.14 -28.14
C GLY A 154 -13.46 18.08 -27.03
N VAL A 155 -14.35 17.10 -27.06
CA VAL A 155 -14.29 15.95 -26.14
C VAL A 155 -13.00 15.14 -26.37
N ASN A 156 -12.67 14.84 -27.63
CA ASN A 156 -11.44 14.11 -27.96
C ASN A 156 -10.18 14.87 -27.53
N TYR A 157 -10.18 16.20 -27.65
CA TYR A 157 -9.11 17.06 -27.17
C TYR A 157 -8.91 16.92 -25.65
N HIS A 158 -9.99 17.02 -24.86
CA HIS A 158 -9.90 16.81 -23.41
C HIS A 158 -9.41 15.41 -23.04
N LEU A 159 -9.88 14.38 -23.75
CA LEU A 159 -9.43 13.01 -23.53
C LEU A 159 -7.94 12.83 -23.83
N ASN A 160 -7.43 13.36 -24.94
CA ASN A 160 -6.01 13.27 -25.28
C ASN A 160 -5.14 13.99 -24.24
N ARG A 161 -5.55 15.17 -23.80
CA ARG A 161 -4.87 15.89 -22.72
C ARG A 161 -4.85 15.10 -21.41
N LEU A 162 -5.96 14.41 -21.09
CA LEU A 162 -6.01 13.51 -19.94
C LEU A 162 -5.09 12.30 -20.10
N LEU A 163 -5.00 11.70 -21.29
CA LEU A 163 -4.05 10.60 -21.56
C LEU A 163 -2.61 11.02 -21.29
N ASP A 164 -2.20 12.17 -21.81
CA ASP A 164 -0.86 12.72 -21.63
C ASP A 164 -0.58 13.01 -20.15
N ARG A 165 -1.53 13.67 -19.48
CA ARG A 165 -1.40 14.08 -18.08
C ARG A 165 -1.36 12.90 -17.12
N PHE A 166 -2.13 11.85 -17.40
CA PHE A 166 -2.11 10.61 -16.63
C PHE A 166 -1.00 9.66 -17.08
N ARG A 167 -0.24 9.99 -18.13
CA ARG A 167 0.81 9.16 -18.74
C ARG A 167 0.32 7.74 -19.04
N VAL A 168 -0.79 7.64 -19.75
CA VAL A 168 -1.43 6.36 -20.11
C VAL A 168 -1.64 6.26 -21.62
N PRO A 169 -1.56 5.05 -22.19
CA PRO A 169 -1.53 4.89 -23.64
C PRO A 169 -2.89 4.95 -24.32
N ASN A 170 -3.99 4.80 -23.58
CA ASN A 170 -5.34 4.72 -24.16
C ASN A 170 -6.45 5.03 -23.15
N ARG A 171 -7.68 5.22 -23.66
CA ARG A 171 -8.86 5.61 -22.88
C ARG A 171 -9.22 4.60 -21.77
N VAL A 172 -9.02 3.30 -22.02
CA VAL A 172 -9.31 2.27 -21.01
C VAL A 172 -8.32 2.37 -19.85
N ALA A 173 -7.04 2.54 -20.15
CA ALA A 173 -6.01 2.76 -19.14
C ALA A 173 -6.24 4.07 -18.35
N LEU A 174 -6.77 5.11 -19.00
CA LEU A 174 -7.20 6.34 -18.33
C LEU A 174 -8.31 6.10 -17.32
N ILE A 175 -9.38 5.41 -17.71
CA ILE A 175 -10.50 5.10 -16.82
C ILE A 175 -10.02 4.24 -15.65
N ALA A 176 -9.26 3.17 -15.93
CA ALA A 176 -8.70 2.32 -14.89
C ALA A 176 -7.83 3.12 -13.91
N ARG A 177 -6.96 4.00 -14.43
CA ARG A 177 -6.09 4.84 -13.59
C ARG A 177 -6.90 5.83 -12.76
N ALA A 178 -7.96 6.42 -13.32
CA ALA A 178 -8.84 7.33 -12.59
C ALA A 178 -9.55 6.65 -11.40
N TYR A 179 -9.96 5.39 -11.53
CA TYR A 179 -10.47 4.60 -10.40
C TYR A 179 -9.37 4.29 -9.36
N THR A 180 -8.16 3.90 -9.81
CA THR A 180 -7.06 3.60 -8.87
C THR A 180 -6.58 4.83 -8.09
N LEU A 181 -6.75 6.02 -8.66
CA LEU A 181 -6.41 7.31 -8.03
C LEU A 181 -7.55 7.89 -7.20
N GLY A 182 -8.72 7.23 -7.13
CA GLY A 182 -9.89 7.71 -6.39
C GLY A 182 -10.58 8.94 -6.99
N ILE A 183 -10.24 9.30 -8.24
CA ILE A 183 -10.90 10.39 -8.98
C ILE A 183 -12.30 9.96 -9.40
N LEU A 184 -12.44 8.69 -9.77
CA LEU A 184 -13.72 8.01 -9.92
C LEU A 184 -13.91 7.06 -8.74
N ASP A 185 -15.10 7.04 -8.18
CA ASP A 185 -15.43 6.19 -7.05
C ASP A 185 -15.77 4.77 -7.51
N THR A 186 -15.03 3.79 -6.97
CA THR A 186 -15.21 2.36 -7.28
C THR A 186 -16.50 1.76 -6.75
N THR A 187 -17.24 2.48 -5.91
CA THR A 187 -18.48 2.01 -5.27
C THR A 187 -19.76 2.55 -5.90
N THR A 188 -19.65 3.47 -6.87
CA THR A 188 -20.80 4.10 -7.52
C THR A 188 -20.80 3.88 -9.03
N TRP A 189 -21.96 3.48 -9.57
CA TRP A 189 -22.20 3.31 -11.00
C TRP A 189 -23.58 3.86 -11.40
N PRO A 190 -23.68 4.67 -12.48
CA PRO A 190 -22.57 5.21 -13.28
C PRO A 190 -21.70 6.20 -12.48
N PRO A 191 -20.43 6.39 -12.85
CA PRO A 191 -19.52 7.29 -12.13
C PRO A 191 -20.05 8.74 -12.20
N THR A 192 -20.38 9.31 -11.03
CA THR A 192 -20.92 10.68 -10.86
C THR A 192 -19.87 11.74 -10.64
#